data_AF-A0AA48H5Y6-F1
#
_entry.id   AF-A0AA48H5Y6-F1
#
_cell.length_a   1.000
_cell.length_b   1.000
_cell.length_c   1.000
_cell.angle_alpha   90.00
_cell.angle_beta   90.00
_cell.angle_gamma   90.00
#
_symmetry.space_group_name_H-M   'P 1'
#
loop_
_entity.id
_entity.type
_entity.pdbx_description
1 polymer ?
#
loop_
_entity_poly.entity_id
_entity_poly.type
_entity_poly.pdbx_seq_one_letter_code
_entity_poly.pdbx_strand_id
1 'polypeptide(L)'
;MTLPTCPRVATGQQIGVGWTPALSVVKALAALAEARRLGGEAVYWMADEDHDQLEVATTVGFDGNRLVRHRFAFAAPPGTATGWLAWTSEHQRQAEALWGEVPAAEDDTLAGHVRALGAPLWRRGLRPFSPTRAEARPAIQEELARIRALGLERLLYKQAERLLAEGRSLPLDPRTQAAWFCLDPRTGRRRRLEAGETCDRGHWLSPGAALRPLMQSLLIPGLEAVVLGPGERAYWQLTEPCWDKADIRPPRIIARPSVYVLPRGLRLPPYLLEPLREGRWEAFWREGVPRPTEALGLAPDPAWSPQVAERFTRELDRTRARLVRLDRRLAREAAAQTLGMDPEHLRQHLFPLGHPQERVLPGLPWLRREDLLDRMLSALEGRSPLVLLEEP
;
A
#
# COMPACT_ATOMS: atom_id res chain seq x y z
N MET A 1 35.12 -21.01 -6.74
CA MET A 1 34.63 -19.98 -5.80
C MET A 1 33.90 -18.92 -6.60
N THR A 2 32.57 -18.98 -6.67
CA THR A 2 31.75 -17.88 -7.19
C THR A 2 31.88 -16.71 -6.22
N LEU A 3 32.19 -15.51 -6.71
CA LEU A 3 32.18 -14.30 -5.88
C LEU A 3 30.80 -14.17 -5.22
N PRO A 4 30.71 -13.83 -3.92
CA PRO A 4 29.42 -13.63 -3.27
C PRO A 4 28.67 -12.53 -4.03
N THR A 5 27.50 -12.86 -4.56
CA THR A 5 26.65 -11.88 -5.24
C THR A 5 26.22 -10.82 -4.24
N CYS A 6 26.39 -9.55 -4.58
CA CYS A 6 25.93 -8.42 -3.78
C CYS A 6 24.45 -8.63 -3.39
N PRO A 7 24.09 -8.59 -2.08
CA PRO A 7 22.73 -8.90 -1.65
C PRO A 7 21.77 -7.84 -2.18
N ARG A 8 20.63 -8.27 -2.71
CA ARG A 8 19.59 -7.36 -3.23
C ARG A 8 18.37 -7.39 -2.36
N VAL A 9 17.86 -6.20 -2.04
CA VAL A 9 16.58 -6.01 -1.35
C VAL A 9 15.59 -5.44 -2.35
N ALA A 10 14.51 -6.16 -2.63
CA ALA A 10 13.47 -5.66 -3.52
C ALA A 10 12.24 -5.18 -2.75
N THR A 11 11.54 -4.28 -3.39
CA THR A 11 10.15 -3.94 -3.13
C THR A 11 9.51 -3.64 -4.47
N GLY A 12 8.22 -3.36 -4.53
CA GLY A 12 7.62 -2.96 -5.79
C GLY A 12 6.22 -2.43 -5.64
N GLN A 13 5.68 -1.85 -6.69
CA GLN A 13 4.26 -1.51 -6.77
C GLN A 13 3.85 -1.43 -8.22
N GLN A 14 2.55 -1.51 -8.50
CA GLN A 14 2.02 -1.05 -9.78
C GLN A 14 2.43 0.41 -10.03
N ILE A 15 2.54 0.75 -11.30
CA ILE A 15 3.02 2.06 -11.76
C ILE A 15 1.88 3.09 -11.77
N GLY A 16 1.29 3.33 -10.61
CA GLY A 16 0.20 4.30 -10.45
C GLY A 16 0.63 5.74 -10.76
N VAL A 17 -0.24 6.47 -11.47
CA VAL A 17 -0.06 7.90 -11.78
C VAL A 17 0.25 8.69 -10.50
N GLY A 18 1.23 9.60 -10.55
CA GLY A 18 1.66 10.38 -9.39
C GLY A 18 2.29 9.56 -8.25
N TRP A 19 2.82 8.37 -8.53
CA TRP A 19 3.33 7.43 -7.51
C TRP A 19 2.27 7.03 -6.49
N THR A 20 1.02 6.87 -6.95
CA THR A 20 -0.12 6.54 -6.09
C THR A 20 -0.16 5.04 -5.78
N PRO A 21 -0.42 4.64 -4.53
CA PRO A 21 -0.54 5.48 -3.33
C PRO A 21 0.83 5.77 -2.69
N ALA A 22 0.90 6.76 -1.80
CA ALA A 22 2.14 7.25 -1.19
C ALA A 22 2.95 6.18 -0.42
N LEU A 23 2.33 5.07 -0.03
CA LEU A 23 3.03 3.89 0.50
C LEU A 23 4.06 3.33 -0.48
N SER A 24 3.95 3.63 -1.77
CA SER A 24 4.96 3.28 -2.79
C SER A 24 6.31 3.92 -2.46
N VAL A 25 6.29 5.17 -1.98
CA VAL A 25 7.47 5.89 -1.49
C VAL A 25 7.99 5.24 -0.21
N VAL A 26 7.10 4.88 0.73
CA VAL A 26 7.49 4.20 1.98
C VAL A 26 8.15 2.85 1.70
N LYS A 27 7.58 2.07 0.77
CA LYS A 27 8.13 0.79 0.29
C LYS A 27 9.54 0.96 -0.24
N ALA A 28 9.71 1.93 -1.14
CA ALA A 28 11.00 2.27 -1.74
C ALA A 28 12.04 2.64 -0.68
N LEU A 29 11.71 3.53 0.24
CA LEU A 29 12.62 3.95 1.32
C LEU A 29 12.92 2.82 2.31
N ALA A 30 11.96 1.95 2.62
CA ALA A 30 12.19 0.81 3.50
C ALA A 30 13.11 -0.24 2.84
N ALA A 31 13.01 -0.46 1.53
CA ALA A 31 13.95 -1.31 0.80
C ALA A 31 15.37 -0.71 0.77
N LEU A 32 15.47 0.61 0.56
CA LEU A 32 16.73 1.35 0.69
C LEU A 32 17.37 1.20 2.07
N ALA A 33 16.61 1.42 3.14
CA ALA A 33 17.09 1.30 4.51
C ALA A 33 17.64 -0.11 4.80
N GLU A 34 16.91 -1.15 4.39
CA GLU A 34 17.36 -2.52 4.59
C GLU A 34 18.57 -2.87 3.70
N ALA A 35 18.62 -2.40 2.45
CA ALA A 35 19.75 -2.63 1.57
C ALA A 35 21.04 -2.01 2.15
N ARG A 36 20.98 -0.77 2.66
CA ARG A 36 22.10 -0.12 3.33
C ARG A 36 22.63 -0.95 4.50
N ARG A 37 21.72 -1.49 5.30
CA ARG A 37 22.07 -2.35 6.45
C ARG A 37 22.74 -3.66 6.03
N LEU A 38 22.35 -4.21 4.89
CA LEU A 38 22.95 -5.43 4.33
C LEU A 38 24.23 -5.16 3.51
N GLY A 39 24.63 -3.89 3.33
CA GLY A 39 25.70 -3.52 2.39
C GLY A 39 25.37 -3.91 0.95
N GLY A 40 24.08 -3.87 0.59
CA GLY A 40 23.52 -4.37 -0.66
C GLY A 40 22.89 -3.30 -1.55
N GLU A 41 22.20 -3.75 -2.59
CA GLU A 41 21.47 -2.89 -3.54
C GLU A 41 19.97 -2.94 -3.28
N ALA A 42 19.30 -1.78 -3.35
CA ALA A 42 17.84 -1.71 -3.31
C ALA A 42 17.26 -1.67 -4.72
N VAL A 43 16.22 -2.49 -4.95
CA VAL A 43 15.55 -2.61 -6.24
C VAL A 43 14.07 -2.26 -6.07
N TYR A 44 13.57 -1.37 -6.93
CA TYR A 44 12.15 -1.04 -7.01
C TYR A 44 11.52 -1.70 -8.22
N TRP A 45 10.82 -2.81 -8.01
CA TRP A 45 10.06 -3.51 -9.02
C TRP A 45 8.83 -2.69 -9.45
N MET A 46 8.90 -2.15 -10.66
CA MET A 46 7.78 -1.51 -11.34
C MET A 46 6.89 -2.63 -11.89
N ALA A 47 5.71 -2.87 -11.30
CA ALA A 47 4.82 -3.95 -11.74
C ALA A 47 4.06 -3.58 -13.04
N ASP A 48 4.80 -3.16 -14.06
CA ASP A 48 4.34 -2.64 -15.35
C ASP A 48 3.89 -3.74 -16.34
N GLU A 49 4.08 -5.00 -15.98
CA GLU A 49 3.50 -6.16 -16.65
C GLU A 49 2.01 -6.37 -16.31
N ASP A 50 1.54 -5.80 -15.19
CA ASP A 50 0.14 -5.92 -14.79
C ASP A 50 -0.78 -5.21 -15.79
N HIS A 51 -2.03 -5.63 -15.89
CA HIS A 51 -3.02 -5.11 -16.85
C HIS A 51 -4.21 -4.42 -16.16
N ASP A 52 -4.16 -4.22 -14.84
CA ASP A 52 -5.14 -3.41 -14.12
C ASP A 52 -4.94 -1.91 -14.41
N GLN A 53 -5.48 -1.49 -15.56
CA GLN A 53 -5.42 -0.11 -16.03
C GLN A 53 -6.24 0.83 -15.15
N LEU A 54 -7.29 0.35 -14.48
CA LEU A 54 -8.16 1.18 -13.66
C LEU A 54 -7.46 1.61 -12.37
N GLU A 55 -6.74 0.68 -11.75
CA GLU A 55 -5.97 0.95 -10.53
C GLU A 55 -4.87 1.98 -10.80
N VAL A 56 -4.03 1.78 -11.83
CA VAL A 56 -2.92 2.69 -12.11
C VAL A 56 -3.34 4.07 -12.59
N ALA A 57 -4.53 4.18 -13.20
CA ALA A 57 -5.05 5.44 -13.74
C ALA A 57 -5.76 6.32 -12.70
N THR A 58 -6.01 5.79 -11.49
CA THR A 58 -6.72 6.50 -10.43
C THR A 58 -5.74 7.17 -9.47
N THR A 59 -6.03 8.42 -9.13
CA THR A 59 -5.39 9.13 -8.01
C THR A 59 -6.41 9.99 -7.27
N VAL A 60 -5.95 10.63 -6.20
CA VAL A 60 -6.67 11.73 -5.55
C VAL A 60 -5.90 13.04 -5.72
N GLY A 61 -6.63 14.14 -5.71
CA GLY A 61 -6.13 15.50 -5.56
C GLY A 61 -6.99 16.27 -4.57
N PHE A 62 -6.79 17.59 -4.53
CA PHE A 62 -7.48 18.48 -3.60
C PHE A 62 -8.19 19.61 -4.35
N ASP A 63 -9.43 19.86 -3.97
CA ASP A 63 -10.24 21.03 -4.35
C ASP A 63 -10.52 21.81 -3.07
N GLY A 64 -9.68 22.82 -2.79
CA GLY A 64 -9.57 23.42 -1.47
C GLY A 64 -9.19 22.37 -0.42
N ASN A 65 -10.03 22.18 0.60
CA ASN A 65 -9.83 21.17 1.65
C ASN A 65 -10.50 19.83 1.32
N ARG A 66 -11.18 19.70 0.17
CA ARG A 66 -11.91 18.49 -0.20
C ARG A 66 -11.04 17.58 -1.04
N LEU A 67 -10.94 16.32 -0.63
CA LEU A 67 -10.32 15.27 -1.44
C LEU A 67 -11.20 14.96 -2.66
N VAL A 68 -10.63 15.03 -3.85
CA VAL A 68 -11.32 14.71 -5.11
C VAL A 68 -10.61 13.56 -5.81
N ARG A 69 -11.38 12.58 -6.29
CA ARG A 69 -10.84 11.48 -7.08
C ARG A 69 -10.63 11.96 -8.51
N HIS A 70 -9.44 11.74 -9.04
CA HIS A 70 -9.11 12.01 -10.44
C HIS A 70 -8.76 10.72 -11.16
N ARG A 71 -9.15 10.60 -12.43
CA ARG A 71 -8.87 9.43 -13.25
C ARG A 71 -8.33 9.88 -14.60
N PHE A 72 -7.14 9.38 -14.92
CA PHE A 72 -6.53 9.55 -16.24
C PHE A 72 -7.15 8.58 -17.24
N ALA A 73 -7.36 9.03 -18.47
CA ALA A 73 -7.99 8.23 -19.52
C ALA A 73 -6.95 7.71 -20.51
N PHE A 74 -6.58 6.43 -20.36
CA PHE A 74 -5.67 5.78 -21.30
C PHE A 74 -6.43 5.09 -22.42
N ALA A 75 -6.12 5.44 -23.67
CA ALA A 75 -6.65 4.77 -24.86
C ALA A 75 -5.80 3.54 -25.19
N ALA A 76 -6.07 2.42 -24.54
CA ALA A 76 -5.40 1.14 -24.79
C ALA A 76 -6.40 -0.01 -24.93
N PRO A 77 -6.13 -1.01 -25.79
CA PRO A 77 -6.95 -2.22 -25.84
C PRO A 77 -7.02 -2.91 -24.46
N PRO A 78 -8.15 -3.57 -24.12
CA PRO A 78 -8.25 -4.39 -22.92
C PRO A 78 -7.13 -5.44 -22.86
N GLY A 79 -6.57 -5.65 -21.67
CA GLY A 79 -5.45 -6.59 -21.46
C GLY A 79 -4.08 -6.05 -21.89
N THR A 80 -3.98 -4.78 -22.29
CA THR A 80 -2.67 -4.12 -22.47
C THR A 80 -2.03 -3.90 -21.10
N ALA A 81 -0.78 -4.35 -20.96
CA ALA A 81 0.03 -4.16 -19.77
C ALA A 81 0.27 -2.67 -19.51
N THR A 82 0.30 -2.30 -18.24
CA THR A 82 0.34 -0.92 -17.76
C THR A 82 1.59 -0.17 -18.24
N GLY A 83 2.69 -0.88 -18.49
CA GLY A 83 3.93 -0.33 -19.03
C GLY A 83 3.82 0.22 -20.46
N TRP A 84 2.82 -0.21 -21.22
CA TRP A 84 2.57 0.25 -22.59
C TRP A 84 1.47 1.32 -22.68
N LEU A 85 0.92 1.77 -21.55
CA LEU A 85 -0.06 2.85 -21.57
C LEU A 85 0.64 4.15 -21.98
N ALA A 86 0.15 4.76 -23.04
CA ALA A 86 0.74 5.99 -23.58
C ALA A 86 0.58 7.16 -22.60
N TRP A 87 1.69 7.84 -22.29
CA TRP A 87 1.70 9.10 -21.56
C TRP A 87 1.79 10.26 -22.55
N THR A 88 0.63 10.83 -22.90
CA THR A 88 0.53 11.88 -23.91
C THR A 88 0.68 13.28 -23.30
N SER A 89 0.83 14.30 -24.15
CA SER A 89 0.85 15.71 -23.71
C SER A 89 -0.42 16.14 -22.95
N GLU A 90 -1.56 15.50 -23.21
CA GLU A 90 -2.79 15.71 -22.44
C GLU A 90 -2.67 15.16 -21.01
N HIS A 91 -2.10 13.96 -20.85
CA HIS A 91 -1.82 13.39 -19.53
C HIS A 91 -0.85 14.27 -18.74
N GLN A 92 0.20 14.78 -19.40
CA GLN A 92 1.14 15.72 -18.81
C GLN A 92 0.44 16.99 -18.31
N ARG A 93 -0.38 17.64 -19.15
CA ARG A 93 -1.15 18.83 -18.75
C ARG A 93 -2.10 18.56 -17.58
N GLN A 94 -2.79 17.41 -17.58
CA GLN A 94 -3.67 17.03 -16.48
C GLN A 94 -2.89 16.82 -15.17
N ALA A 95 -1.72 16.20 -15.23
CA ALA A 95 -0.84 16.03 -14.08
C ALA A 95 -0.36 17.39 -13.53
N GLU A 96 0.01 18.31 -14.43
CA GLU A 96 0.42 19.67 -14.05
C GLU A 96 -0.73 20.50 -13.48
N ALA A 97 -1.95 20.33 -13.98
CA ALA A 97 -3.14 20.96 -13.41
C ALA A 97 -3.45 20.42 -11.99
N LEU A 98 -3.22 19.13 -11.76
CA LEU A 98 -3.52 18.47 -10.49
C LEU A 98 -2.46 18.73 -9.41
N TRP A 99 -1.20 18.77 -9.80
CA TRP A 99 -0.07 18.79 -8.87
C TRP A 99 0.88 19.97 -9.07
N GLY A 100 0.63 20.89 -10.00
CA GLY A 100 1.62 21.86 -10.46
C GLY A 100 2.73 21.21 -11.28
N GLU A 101 3.78 21.97 -11.63
CA GLU A 101 4.87 21.53 -12.50
C GLU A 101 5.44 20.15 -12.14
N VAL A 102 5.34 19.19 -13.06
CA VAL A 102 5.90 17.85 -12.92
C VAL A 102 6.95 17.60 -14.01
N PRO A 103 8.02 16.83 -13.72
CA PRO A 103 8.99 16.44 -14.74
C PRO A 103 8.34 15.82 -15.97
N ALA A 104 8.92 16.08 -17.15
CA ALA A 104 8.57 15.36 -18.37
C ALA A 104 8.87 13.86 -18.19
N ALA A 105 8.04 13.01 -18.78
CA ALA A 105 8.26 11.58 -18.79
C ALA A 105 9.57 11.23 -19.52
N GLU A 106 10.25 10.17 -19.08
CA GLU A 106 11.49 9.70 -19.74
C GLU A 106 11.24 9.17 -21.18
N ASP A 107 10.01 8.72 -21.42
CA ASP A 107 9.47 8.32 -22.73
C ASP A 107 7.95 8.46 -22.72
N ASP A 108 7.31 8.22 -23.87
CA ASP A 108 5.86 8.41 -24.08
C ASP A 108 4.98 7.35 -23.39
N THR A 109 5.44 6.75 -22.29
CA THR A 109 4.70 5.73 -21.53
C THR A 109 4.45 6.15 -20.08
N LEU A 110 3.41 5.56 -19.47
CA LEU A 110 3.16 5.70 -18.04
C LEU A 110 4.36 5.22 -17.20
N ALA A 111 5.07 4.19 -17.67
CA ALA A 111 6.29 3.74 -17.02
C ALA A 111 7.40 4.81 -17.07
N GLY A 112 7.55 5.51 -18.20
CA GLY A 112 8.46 6.65 -18.36
C GLY A 112 8.11 7.81 -17.42
N HIS A 113 6.81 8.09 -17.26
CA HIS A 113 6.34 9.08 -16.28
C HIS A 113 6.68 8.68 -14.84
N VAL A 114 6.42 7.43 -14.45
CA VAL A 114 6.75 6.94 -13.10
C VAL A 114 8.26 6.95 -12.84
N ARG A 115 9.10 6.60 -13.83
CA ARG A 115 10.55 6.69 -13.70
C ARG A 115 11.02 8.14 -13.49
N ALA A 116 10.51 9.09 -14.29
CA ALA A 116 10.83 10.50 -14.15
C ALA A 116 10.52 11.03 -12.73
N LEU A 117 9.33 10.73 -12.21
CA LEU A 117 8.92 11.13 -10.86
C LEU A 117 9.77 10.47 -9.75
N GLY A 118 10.32 9.28 -10.01
CA GLY A 118 11.13 8.53 -9.07
C GLY A 118 12.56 9.07 -8.86
N ALA A 119 12.99 10.08 -9.63
CA ALA A 119 14.35 10.62 -9.60
C ALA A 119 14.92 10.90 -8.19
N PRO A 120 14.16 11.46 -7.23
CA PRO A 120 14.64 11.65 -5.85
C PRO A 120 15.04 10.33 -5.16
N LEU A 121 14.36 9.22 -5.45
CA LEU A 121 14.68 7.91 -4.90
C LEU A 121 15.88 7.26 -5.62
N TRP A 122 15.97 7.45 -6.94
CA TRP A 122 17.10 6.95 -7.73
C TRP A 122 18.43 7.59 -7.29
N ARG A 123 18.44 8.90 -7.03
CA ARG A 123 19.59 9.62 -6.46
C ARG A 123 20.04 9.09 -5.10
N ARG A 124 19.13 8.47 -4.33
CA ARG A 124 19.42 7.85 -3.04
C ARG A 124 19.92 6.40 -3.13
N GLY A 125 20.08 5.87 -4.35
CA GLY A 125 20.64 4.55 -4.61
C GLY A 125 19.61 3.45 -4.85
N LEU A 126 18.32 3.79 -4.98
CA LEU A 126 17.30 2.82 -5.40
C LEU A 126 17.46 2.59 -6.90
N ARG A 127 17.33 1.35 -7.36
CA ARG A 127 17.38 1.03 -8.79
C ARG A 127 15.97 0.70 -9.30
N PRO A 128 15.42 1.43 -10.30
CA PRO A 128 14.17 1.02 -10.92
C PRO A 128 14.35 -0.32 -11.62
N PHE A 129 13.36 -1.19 -11.49
CA PHE A 129 13.32 -2.44 -12.20
C PHE A 129 12.00 -2.70 -12.90
N SER A 130 12.02 -2.59 -14.23
CA SER A 130 10.92 -3.05 -15.08
C SER A 130 11.10 -4.54 -15.44
N PRO A 131 10.12 -5.42 -15.14
CA PRO A 131 10.07 -6.80 -15.62
C PRO A 131 9.74 -6.92 -17.09
N THR A 132 9.36 -5.82 -17.74
CA THR A 132 9.01 -5.78 -19.16
C THR A 132 10.16 -5.25 -20.03
N ARG A 133 11.32 -4.97 -19.45
CA ARG A 133 12.53 -4.62 -20.21
C ARG A 133 12.97 -5.77 -21.12
N ALA A 134 13.33 -5.45 -22.36
CA ALA A 134 13.66 -6.46 -23.36
C ALA A 134 14.95 -7.23 -23.05
N GLU A 135 15.87 -6.65 -22.29
CA GLU A 135 17.20 -7.23 -22.03
C GLU A 135 17.15 -8.33 -20.96
N ALA A 136 16.21 -8.26 -20.01
CA ALA A 136 16.13 -9.22 -18.90
C ALA A 136 15.24 -10.42 -19.22
N ARG A 137 14.28 -10.27 -20.15
CA ARG A 137 13.24 -11.25 -20.40
C ARG A 137 13.70 -12.53 -21.09
N PRO A 138 14.56 -12.48 -22.13
CA PRO A 138 15.03 -13.68 -22.82
C PRO A 138 15.72 -14.67 -21.86
N ALA A 139 16.51 -14.16 -20.91
CA ALA A 139 17.32 -14.96 -19.99
C ALA A 139 16.50 -15.87 -19.05
N ILE A 140 15.21 -15.60 -18.87
CA ILE A 140 14.35 -16.35 -17.94
C ILE A 140 13.24 -17.16 -18.64
N GLN A 141 13.11 -17.09 -19.96
CA GLN A 141 11.96 -17.72 -20.65
C GLN A 141 11.97 -19.25 -20.53
N GLU A 142 13.14 -19.87 -20.68
CA GLU A 142 13.29 -21.33 -20.51
C GLU A 142 12.92 -21.76 -19.10
N GLU A 143 13.34 -20.98 -18.11
CA GLU A 143 13.08 -21.25 -16.71
C GLU A 143 11.62 -21.03 -16.33
N LEU A 144 10.97 -19.99 -16.87
CA LEU A 144 9.52 -19.81 -16.74
C LEU A 144 8.73 -20.94 -17.40
N ALA A 145 9.18 -21.44 -18.57
CA ALA A 145 8.55 -22.57 -19.24
C ALA A 145 8.69 -23.85 -18.40
N ARG A 146 9.87 -24.09 -17.81
CA ARG A 146 10.10 -25.19 -16.86
C ARG A 146 9.17 -25.08 -15.65
N ILE A 147 9.11 -23.91 -15.01
CA ILE A 147 8.26 -23.67 -13.83
C ILE A 147 6.79 -23.87 -14.16
N ARG A 148 6.33 -23.38 -15.32
CA ARG A 148 4.96 -23.61 -15.80
C ARG A 148 4.64 -25.08 -15.96
N ALA A 149 5.57 -25.88 -16.48
CA ALA A 149 5.38 -27.32 -16.67
C ALA A 149 5.26 -28.10 -15.34
N LEU A 150 5.69 -27.53 -14.21
CA LEU A 150 5.56 -28.16 -12.88
C LEU A 150 4.11 -28.20 -12.37
N GLY A 151 3.17 -27.49 -12.98
CA GLY A 151 1.76 -27.47 -12.56
C GLY A 151 1.59 -26.98 -11.12
N LEU A 152 2.13 -25.79 -10.81
CA LEU A 152 2.16 -25.23 -9.45
C LEU A 152 0.77 -24.79 -8.95
N GLU A 153 -0.20 -24.64 -9.84
CA GLU A 153 -1.56 -24.15 -9.54
C GLU A 153 -2.24 -25.01 -8.47
N ARG A 154 -2.06 -26.34 -8.53
CA ARG A 154 -2.62 -27.27 -7.53
C ARG A 154 -2.03 -27.05 -6.13
N LEU A 155 -0.75 -26.65 -6.04
CA LEU A 155 -0.11 -26.34 -4.75
C LEU A 155 -0.66 -25.04 -4.18
N LEU A 156 -0.81 -24.02 -5.03
CA LEU A 156 -1.41 -22.73 -4.64
C LEU A 156 -2.85 -22.91 -4.11
N TYR A 157 -3.65 -23.75 -4.77
CA TYR A 157 -5.04 -23.99 -4.35
C TYR A 157 -5.11 -24.67 -2.98
N LYS A 158 -4.32 -25.73 -2.76
CA LYS A 158 -4.24 -26.41 -1.47
C LYS A 158 -3.74 -25.49 -0.35
N GLN A 159 -2.76 -24.65 -0.67
CA GLN A 159 -2.24 -23.67 0.30
C GLN A 159 -3.29 -22.62 0.65
N ALA A 160 -4.05 -22.13 -0.33
CA ALA A 160 -5.17 -21.23 -0.07
C ALA A 160 -6.23 -21.87 0.84
N GLU A 161 -6.61 -23.13 0.58
CA GLU A 161 -7.55 -23.88 1.43
C GLU A 161 -7.02 -24.00 2.87
N ARG A 162 -5.73 -24.31 3.04
CA ARG A 162 -5.08 -24.38 4.36
C ARG A 162 -5.13 -23.04 5.09
N LEU A 163 -4.70 -21.96 4.42
CA LEU A 163 -4.67 -20.61 5.01
C LEU A 163 -6.08 -20.14 5.39
N LEU A 164 -7.09 -20.40 4.57
CA LEU A 164 -8.48 -20.09 4.89
C LEU A 164 -8.99 -20.90 6.09
N ALA A 165 -8.64 -22.19 6.18
CA ALA A 165 -8.99 -23.02 7.34
C ALA A 165 -8.32 -22.55 8.64
N GLU A 166 -7.15 -21.92 8.55
CA GLU A 166 -6.46 -21.26 9.67
C GLU A 166 -7.05 -19.87 10.02
N GLY A 167 -8.13 -19.43 9.35
CA GLY A 167 -8.77 -18.13 9.56
C GLY A 167 -7.99 -16.96 8.96
N ARG A 168 -7.04 -17.20 8.06
CA ARG A 168 -6.32 -16.14 7.33
C ARG A 168 -7.22 -15.55 6.25
N SER A 169 -7.12 -14.24 6.04
CA SER A 169 -7.73 -13.57 4.89
C SER A 169 -6.77 -13.61 3.70
N LEU A 170 -7.30 -13.97 2.53
CA LEU A 170 -6.56 -13.96 1.27
C LEU A 170 -7.03 -12.78 0.41
N PRO A 171 -6.17 -11.80 0.10
CA PRO A 171 -6.53 -10.68 -0.78
C PRO A 171 -6.57 -11.08 -2.27
N LEU A 172 -6.19 -12.32 -2.57
CA LEU A 172 -6.00 -12.83 -3.93
C LEU A 172 -6.54 -14.26 -3.99
N ASP A 173 -7.39 -14.54 -4.97
CA ASP A 173 -7.85 -15.90 -5.28
C ASP A 173 -6.90 -16.56 -6.29
N PRO A 174 -6.12 -17.57 -5.91
CA PRO A 174 -5.17 -18.21 -6.82
C PRO A 174 -5.87 -18.84 -8.03
N ARG A 175 -7.16 -19.20 -7.98
CA ARG A 175 -7.90 -19.80 -9.11
C ARG A 175 -8.01 -18.86 -10.30
N THR A 176 -8.00 -17.56 -10.04
CA THR A 176 -8.04 -16.52 -11.07
C THR A 176 -6.66 -15.90 -11.30
N GLN A 177 -5.78 -15.93 -10.30
CA GLN A 177 -4.54 -15.14 -10.27
C GLN A 177 -3.25 -15.96 -10.38
N ALA A 178 -3.34 -17.29 -10.48
CA ALA A 178 -2.23 -18.19 -10.84
C ALA A 178 -2.14 -18.47 -12.34
N ALA A 179 -2.92 -17.76 -13.17
CA ALA A 179 -2.93 -17.97 -14.61
C ALA A 179 -1.59 -17.60 -15.26
N TRP A 180 -1.29 -18.25 -16.39
CA TRP A 180 -0.18 -17.91 -17.26
C TRP A 180 -0.66 -17.08 -18.44
N PHE A 181 0.20 -16.21 -18.92
CA PHE A 181 -0.08 -15.31 -20.03
C PHE A 181 1.07 -15.30 -21.02
N CYS A 182 0.75 -14.96 -22.26
CA CYS A 182 1.70 -14.63 -23.30
C CYS A 182 1.61 -13.13 -23.57
N LEU A 183 2.72 -12.43 -23.38
CA LEU A 183 2.84 -10.98 -23.54
C LEU A 183 3.54 -10.67 -24.86
N ASP A 184 2.89 -9.88 -25.72
CA ASP A 184 3.52 -9.32 -26.92
C ASP A 184 4.37 -8.09 -26.56
N PRO A 185 5.71 -8.16 -26.66
CA PRO A 185 6.57 -7.03 -26.29
C PRO A 185 6.43 -5.83 -27.22
N ARG A 186 5.80 -5.97 -28.40
CA ARG A 186 5.61 -4.85 -29.34
C ARG A 186 4.37 -4.04 -29.02
N THR A 187 3.32 -4.70 -28.54
CA THR A 187 2.01 -4.08 -28.31
C THR A 187 1.62 -3.98 -26.84
N GLY A 188 2.35 -4.67 -25.95
CA GLY A 188 2.01 -4.79 -24.54
C GLY A 188 0.78 -5.66 -24.28
N ARG A 189 0.19 -6.30 -25.30
CA ARG A 189 -1.00 -7.12 -25.12
C ARG A 189 -0.66 -8.40 -24.38
N ARG A 190 -1.36 -8.62 -23.26
CA ARG A 190 -1.23 -9.79 -22.42
C ARG A 190 -2.43 -10.71 -22.61
N ARG A 191 -2.20 -11.86 -23.24
CA ARG A 191 -3.23 -12.86 -23.53
C ARG A 191 -3.10 -14.03 -22.56
N ARG A 192 -4.20 -14.42 -21.91
CA ARG A 192 -4.22 -15.61 -21.05
C ARG A 192 -3.92 -16.85 -21.89
N LEU A 193 -3.12 -17.75 -21.34
CA LEU A 193 -2.81 -19.05 -21.92
C LEU A 193 -3.66 -20.13 -21.24
N GLU A 194 -4.22 -21.01 -22.07
CA GLU A 194 -4.88 -22.22 -21.58
C GLU A 194 -3.87 -23.30 -21.19
N ALA A 195 -4.36 -24.35 -20.54
CA ALA A 195 -3.55 -25.51 -20.17
C ALA A 195 -2.95 -26.16 -21.43
N GLY A 196 -1.62 -26.36 -21.45
CA GLY A 196 -0.91 -26.94 -22.58
C GLY A 196 -0.64 -25.99 -23.76
N GLU A 197 -1.23 -24.79 -23.78
CA GLU A 197 -1.00 -23.83 -24.85
C GLU A 197 0.42 -23.23 -24.77
N THR A 198 1.14 -23.14 -25.87
CA THR A 198 2.48 -22.53 -25.91
C THR A 198 2.40 -21.01 -26.06
N CYS A 199 3.37 -20.28 -25.50
CA CYS A 199 3.51 -18.85 -25.82
C CYS A 199 4.15 -18.69 -27.20
N ASP A 200 3.64 -17.74 -27.98
CA ASP A 200 4.05 -17.48 -29.35
C ASP A 200 5.54 -17.10 -29.43
N ARG A 201 6.21 -17.47 -30.52
CA ARG A 201 7.62 -17.12 -30.73
C ARG A 201 7.79 -15.59 -30.72
N GLY A 202 8.79 -15.11 -30.01
CA GLY A 202 9.05 -13.67 -29.84
C GLY A 202 8.15 -12.97 -28.82
N HIS A 203 7.23 -13.70 -28.17
CA HIS A 203 6.47 -13.21 -27.03
C HIS A 203 7.09 -13.73 -25.72
N TRP A 204 6.64 -13.20 -24.59
CA TRP A 204 7.15 -13.57 -23.27
C TRP A 204 6.08 -14.26 -22.43
N LEU A 205 6.46 -15.36 -21.78
CA LEU A 205 5.70 -15.93 -20.68
C LEU A 205 5.63 -14.93 -19.52
N SER A 206 4.43 -14.76 -18.99
CA SER A 206 4.13 -13.83 -17.91
C SER A 206 3.19 -14.50 -16.91
N PRO A 207 3.60 -14.68 -15.64
CA PRO A 207 2.76 -15.27 -14.61
C PRO A 207 1.79 -14.26 -13.99
N GLY A 208 0.63 -14.73 -13.55
CA GLY A 208 -0.30 -13.96 -12.72
C GLY A 208 0.29 -13.57 -11.36
N ALA A 209 -0.42 -12.71 -10.63
CA ALA A 209 0.07 -12.14 -9.38
C ALA A 209 0.45 -13.19 -8.33
N ALA A 210 -0.21 -14.36 -8.31
CA ALA A 210 0.11 -15.45 -7.39
C ALA A 210 1.50 -16.05 -7.64
N LEU A 211 1.96 -16.09 -8.89
CA LEU A 211 3.23 -16.73 -9.30
C LEU A 211 4.35 -15.70 -9.56
N ARG A 212 4.02 -14.41 -9.53
CA ARG A 212 4.97 -13.29 -9.67
C ARG A 212 6.17 -13.36 -8.70
N PRO A 213 6.04 -13.81 -7.43
CA PRO A 213 7.20 -13.95 -6.54
C PRO A 213 8.33 -14.82 -7.11
N LEU A 214 7.98 -15.90 -7.83
CA LEU A 214 8.95 -16.78 -8.47
C LEU A 214 9.68 -16.05 -9.60
N MET A 215 8.94 -15.40 -10.49
CA MET A 215 9.53 -14.61 -11.59
C MET A 215 10.40 -13.46 -11.08
N GLN A 216 9.98 -12.77 -10.01
CA GLN A 216 10.78 -11.71 -9.41
C GLN A 216 12.13 -12.23 -8.92
N SER A 217 12.16 -13.42 -8.32
CA SER A 217 13.39 -14.04 -7.82
C SER A 217 14.33 -14.47 -8.94
N LEU A 218 13.79 -14.88 -10.09
CA LEU A 218 14.58 -15.16 -11.30
C LEU A 218 15.17 -13.89 -11.92
N LEU A 219 14.38 -12.80 -11.96
CA LEU A 219 14.77 -11.55 -12.60
C LEU A 219 15.72 -10.69 -11.76
N ILE A 220 15.82 -10.95 -10.46
CA ILE A 220 16.71 -10.24 -9.53
C ILE A 220 17.71 -11.25 -8.96
N PRO A 221 18.84 -11.51 -9.66
CA PRO A 221 19.88 -12.39 -9.13
C PRO A 221 20.35 -11.93 -7.74
N GLY A 222 20.50 -12.85 -6.80
CA GLY A 222 20.93 -12.50 -5.43
C GLY A 222 19.88 -11.75 -4.60
N LEU A 223 18.58 -11.89 -4.93
CA LEU A 223 17.48 -11.39 -4.11
C LEU A 223 17.51 -12.05 -2.73
N GLU A 224 17.91 -11.29 -1.72
CA GLU A 224 18.07 -11.77 -0.34
C GLU A 224 16.83 -11.45 0.50
N ALA A 225 16.17 -10.31 0.25
CA ALA A 225 14.99 -9.89 0.98
C ALA A 225 13.99 -9.12 0.13
N VAL A 226 12.73 -9.15 0.54
CA VAL A 226 11.64 -8.34 -0.03
C VAL A 226 10.91 -7.56 1.05
N VAL A 227 10.62 -6.29 0.79
CA VAL A 227 9.83 -5.43 1.68
C VAL A 227 8.38 -5.38 1.19
N LEU A 228 7.46 -5.94 1.97
CA LEU A 228 6.08 -6.20 1.57
C LEU A 228 5.07 -5.56 2.53
N GLY A 229 3.98 -5.03 1.97
CA GLY A 229 2.81 -4.58 2.73
C GLY A 229 1.96 -5.75 3.25
N PRO A 230 0.95 -5.50 4.10
CA PRO A 230 0.11 -6.55 4.68
C PRO A 230 -0.57 -7.47 3.67
N GLY A 231 -1.16 -6.91 2.61
CA GLY A 231 -1.81 -7.68 1.54
C GLY A 231 -0.81 -8.51 0.72
N GLU A 232 0.39 -7.98 0.47
CA GLU A 232 1.41 -8.72 -0.26
C GLU A 232 1.95 -9.89 0.53
N ARG A 233 2.24 -9.70 1.82
CA ARG A 233 2.64 -10.82 2.69
C ARG A 233 1.58 -11.92 2.70
N ALA A 234 0.29 -11.55 2.73
CA ALA A 234 -0.79 -12.53 2.71
C ALA A 234 -0.81 -13.37 1.43
N TYR A 235 -0.64 -12.77 0.24
CA TYR A 235 -0.60 -13.57 -0.99
C TYR A 235 0.75 -14.25 -1.23
N TRP A 236 1.87 -13.71 -0.71
CA TRP A 236 3.18 -14.38 -0.80
C TRP A 236 3.19 -15.72 -0.06
N GLN A 237 2.41 -15.86 1.02
CA GLN A 237 2.21 -17.14 1.70
C GLN A 237 1.62 -18.23 0.78
N LEU A 238 0.92 -17.85 -0.30
CA LEU A 238 0.43 -18.82 -1.29
C LEU A 238 1.60 -19.53 -1.98
N THR A 239 2.72 -18.84 -2.21
CA THR A 239 3.89 -19.38 -2.92
C THR A 239 4.82 -20.23 -2.07
N GLU A 240 4.61 -20.32 -0.74
CA GLU A 240 5.42 -21.14 0.16
C GLU A 240 5.69 -22.57 -0.34
N PRO A 241 4.69 -23.37 -0.76
CA PRO A 241 4.93 -24.72 -1.27
C PRO A 241 5.54 -24.76 -2.68
N CYS A 242 5.63 -23.62 -3.37
CA CYS A 242 6.12 -23.56 -4.74
C CYS A 242 7.64 -23.42 -4.84
N TRP A 243 8.31 -22.84 -3.83
CA TRP A 243 9.75 -22.52 -3.88
C TRP A 243 10.62 -23.75 -4.13
N ASP A 244 10.47 -24.80 -3.32
CA ASP A 244 11.27 -26.03 -3.44
C ASP A 244 11.01 -26.74 -4.77
N LYS A 245 9.75 -26.78 -5.20
CA LYS A 245 9.38 -27.42 -6.48
C LYS A 245 9.95 -26.64 -7.67
N ALA A 246 9.96 -25.32 -7.57
CA ALA A 246 10.55 -24.43 -8.55
C ALA A 246 12.08 -24.34 -8.43
N ASP A 247 12.73 -24.99 -7.47
CA ASP A 247 14.18 -24.89 -7.25
C ASP A 247 14.68 -23.43 -7.13
N ILE A 248 13.89 -22.58 -6.45
CA ILE A 248 14.22 -21.18 -6.21
C ILE A 248 14.31 -20.94 -4.71
N ARG A 249 15.43 -20.38 -4.25
CA ARG A 249 15.59 -19.96 -2.85
C ARG A 249 14.61 -18.82 -2.54
N PRO A 250 13.71 -18.96 -1.55
CA PRO A 250 12.81 -17.88 -1.16
C PRO A 250 13.58 -16.72 -0.52
N PRO A 251 13.25 -15.45 -0.84
CA PRO A 251 13.82 -14.31 -0.16
C PRO A 251 13.21 -14.12 1.23
N ARG A 252 13.93 -13.49 2.15
CA ARG A 252 13.40 -13.11 3.45
C ARG A 252 12.33 -12.03 3.30
N ILE A 253 11.15 -12.26 3.87
CA ILE A 253 10.06 -11.28 3.88
C ILE A 253 10.25 -10.30 5.04
N ILE A 254 10.21 -9.01 4.72
CA ILE A 254 10.27 -7.91 5.68
C ILE A 254 8.95 -7.17 5.62
N ALA A 255 8.32 -6.98 6.77
CA ALA A 255 7.11 -6.17 6.86
C ALA A 255 7.45 -4.71 6.66
N ARG A 256 6.82 -4.07 5.68
CA ARG A 256 6.93 -2.63 5.48
C ARG A 256 6.32 -1.88 6.69
N PRO A 257 7.04 -0.92 7.27
CA PRO A 257 6.48 -0.01 8.27
C PRO A 257 5.35 0.86 7.72
N SER A 258 4.46 1.33 8.58
CA SER A 258 3.51 2.41 8.26
C SER A 258 4.09 3.77 8.63
N VAL A 259 3.94 4.75 7.74
CA VAL A 259 4.40 6.11 7.94
C VAL A 259 3.22 7.07 7.96
N TYR A 260 3.18 7.93 8.98
CA TYR A 260 2.29 9.10 9.03
C TYR A 260 3.15 10.36 9.10
N VAL A 261 2.75 11.33 8.29
CA VAL A 261 3.31 12.67 8.24
C VAL A 261 2.32 13.57 8.98
N LEU A 262 2.73 14.07 10.13
CA LEU A 262 1.94 14.87 11.05
C LEU A 262 2.11 16.36 10.73
N PRO A 263 1.07 17.19 10.88
CA PRO A 263 1.22 18.64 10.84
C PRO A 263 2.34 19.13 11.78
N ARG A 264 3.05 20.17 11.36
CA ARG A 264 4.19 20.73 12.11
C ARG A 264 3.82 21.08 13.55
N GLY A 265 4.64 20.66 14.51
CA GLY A 265 4.43 20.92 15.94
C GLY A 265 3.38 20.02 16.62
N LEU A 266 2.72 19.13 15.86
CA LEU A 266 1.77 18.18 16.43
C LEU A 266 2.51 17.03 17.13
N ARG A 267 2.20 16.83 18.41
CA ARG A 267 2.61 15.63 19.15
C ARG A 267 1.44 14.67 19.27
N LEU A 268 1.52 13.55 18.56
CA LEU A 268 0.52 12.49 18.62
C LEU A 268 1.15 11.19 19.13
N PRO A 269 0.86 10.76 20.37
CA PRO A 269 1.26 9.44 20.85
C PRO A 269 0.70 8.31 19.95
N PRO A 270 1.50 7.28 19.62
CA PRO A 270 1.05 6.18 18.76
C PRO A 270 -0.25 5.49 19.17
N TYR A 271 -0.51 5.35 20.47
CA TYR A 271 -1.72 4.70 20.98
C TYR A 271 -3.01 5.48 20.69
N LEU A 272 -2.91 6.76 20.31
CA LEU A 272 -4.06 7.61 19.95
C LEU A 272 -4.39 7.60 18.46
N LEU A 273 -3.57 6.96 17.60
CA LEU A 273 -3.85 6.89 16.16
C LEU A 273 -5.15 6.17 15.86
N GLU A 274 -5.37 5.01 16.50
CA GLU A 274 -6.55 4.19 16.24
C GLU A 274 -7.84 4.84 16.78
N PRO A 275 -7.86 5.37 18.02
CA PRO A 275 -8.98 6.21 18.47
C PRO A 275 -9.23 7.41 17.56
N LEU A 276 -8.19 8.10 17.10
CA LEU A 276 -8.31 9.22 16.16
C LEU A 276 -8.96 8.77 14.85
N ARG A 277 -8.50 7.67 14.25
CA ARG A 277 -9.05 7.08 13.02
C ARG A 277 -10.55 6.80 13.14
N GLU A 278 -10.97 6.23 14.27
CA GLU A 278 -12.34 5.80 14.54
C GLU A 278 -13.24 6.92 15.07
N GLY A 279 -12.70 8.12 15.34
CA GLY A 279 -13.45 9.21 15.94
C GLY A 279 -13.83 8.97 17.41
N ARG A 280 -13.07 8.13 18.11
CA ARG A 280 -13.23 7.81 19.53
C ARG A 280 -12.57 8.88 20.41
N TRP A 281 -13.20 10.04 20.47
CA TRP A 281 -12.68 11.21 21.19
C TRP A 281 -12.52 10.99 22.70
N GLU A 282 -13.24 10.03 23.26
CA GLU A 282 -13.13 9.63 24.66
C GLU A 282 -11.73 9.15 25.06
N ALA A 283 -10.89 8.73 24.09
CA ALA A 283 -9.49 8.38 24.34
C ALA A 283 -8.60 9.60 24.68
N PHE A 284 -9.06 10.81 24.37
CA PHE A 284 -8.40 12.08 24.71
C PHE A 284 -8.91 12.67 26.02
N TRP A 285 -9.81 11.96 26.70
CA TRP A 285 -10.37 12.43 27.96
C TRP A 285 -9.27 12.51 29.03
N ARG A 286 -9.23 13.63 29.76
CA ARG A 286 -8.22 13.85 30.79
C ARG A 286 -8.45 12.91 31.96
N GLU A 287 -7.37 12.27 32.41
CA GLU A 287 -7.39 11.41 33.57
C GLU A 287 -7.87 12.18 34.82
N GLY A 288 -8.73 11.55 35.63
CA GLY A 288 -9.28 12.13 36.86
C GLY A 288 -10.46 13.10 36.67
N VAL A 289 -10.87 13.41 35.45
CA VAL A 289 -12.09 14.22 35.20
C VAL A 289 -13.28 13.27 35.04
N PRO A 290 -14.31 13.30 35.91
CA PRO A 290 -15.46 12.43 35.75
C PRO A 290 -16.30 12.87 34.54
N ARG A 291 -16.85 11.90 33.80
CA ARG A 291 -17.82 12.19 32.74
C ARG A 291 -19.15 12.59 33.36
N PRO A 292 -19.90 13.55 32.77
CA PRO A 292 -21.27 13.83 33.19
C PRO A 292 -22.15 12.59 33.37
N THR A 293 -22.01 11.57 32.51
CA THR A 293 -22.74 10.30 32.66
C THR A 293 -22.32 9.46 33.88
N GLU A 294 -21.07 9.56 34.31
CA GLU A 294 -20.53 8.87 35.50
C GLU A 294 -21.02 9.55 36.78
N ALA A 295 -21.23 10.87 36.75
CA ALA A 295 -21.82 11.62 37.85
C ALA A 295 -23.32 11.31 38.06
N LEU A 296 -24.01 10.74 37.06
CA LEU A 296 -25.42 10.38 37.16
C LEU A 296 -25.59 9.01 37.86
N GLY A 297 -25.60 9.05 39.19
CA GLY A 297 -25.72 7.88 40.08
C GLY A 297 -27.08 7.73 40.80
N LEU A 298 -28.18 8.12 40.15
CA LEU A 298 -29.52 7.99 40.74
C LEU A 298 -30.11 6.58 40.51
N ALA A 299 -30.85 6.07 41.49
CA ALA A 299 -31.56 4.78 41.43
C ALA A 299 -33.02 4.96 41.88
N PRO A 300 -33.96 4.13 41.38
CA PRO A 300 -35.33 4.16 41.86
C PRO A 300 -35.40 3.77 43.34
N ASP A 301 -36.25 4.45 44.10
CA ASP A 301 -36.49 4.11 45.51
C ASP A 301 -37.27 2.78 45.59
N PRO A 302 -36.81 1.80 46.38
CA PRO A 302 -37.51 0.54 46.59
C PRO A 302 -38.95 0.69 47.12
N ALA A 303 -39.28 1.81 47.76
CA ALA A 303 -40.62 2.07 48.30
C ALA A 303 -41.64 2.56 47.25
N TRP A 304 -41.23 2.86 46.01
CA TRP A 304 -42.13 3.35 44.97
C TRP A 304 -43.01 2.26 44.36
N SER A 305 -44.18 2.66 43.84
CA SER A 305 -45.01 1.74 43.05
C SER A 305 -44.31 1.35 41.74
N PRO A 306 -44.59 0.15 41.19
CA PRO A 306 -43.96 -0.31 39.94
C PRO A 306 -44.08 0.68 38.78
N GLN A 307 -45.24 1.34 38.65
CA GLN A 307 -45.51 2.31 37.60
C GLN A 307 -44.64 3.57 37.72
N VAL A 308 -44.42 4.06 38.94
CA VAL A 308 -43.57 5.23 39.23
C VAL A 308 -42.11 4.87 39.01
N ALA A 309 -41.66 3.70 39.49
CA ALA A 309 -40.31 3.20 39.26
C ALA A 309 -40.00 3.06 37.76
N GLU A 310 -40.91 2.47 36.97
CA GLU A 310 -40.75 2.33 35.52
C GLU A 310 -40.66 3.70 34.81
N ARG A 311 -41.52 4.67 35.21
CA ARG A 311 -41.45 6.04 34.69
C ARG A 311 -40.11 6.72 35.04
N PHE A 312 -39.64 6.56 36.27
CA PHE A 312 -38.35 7.10 36.71
C PHE A 312 -37.19 6.53 35.90
N THR A 313 -37.13 5.20 35.73
CA THR A 313 -36.10 4.54 34.92
C THR A 313 -36.09 5.07 33.49
N ARG A 314 -37.27 5.22 32.86
CA ARG A 314 -37.38 5.83 31.52
C ARG A 314 -36.84 7.25 31.45
N GLU A 315 -37.09 8.09 32.46
CA GLU A 315 -36.55 9.45 32.51
C GLU A 315 -35.04 9.47 32.80
N LEU A 316 -34.56 8.54 33.63
CA LEU A 316 -33.13 8.38 33.89
C LEU A 316 -32.38 7.96 32.61
N ASP A 317 -32.94 7.02 31.84
CA ASP A 317 -32.38 6.59 30.56
C ASP A 317 -32.37 7.72 29.53
N ARG A 318 -33.45 8.50 29.44
CA ARG A 318 -33.50 9.71 28.59
C ARG A 318 -32.45 10.73 29.00
N THR A 319 -32.24 10.92 30.29
CA THR A 319 -31.24 11.84 30.85
C THR A 319 -29.83 11.33 30.55
N ARG A 320 -29.55 10.05 30.79
CA ARG A 320 -28.29 9.40 30.43
C ARG A 320 -27.99 9.56 28.95
N ALA A 321 -28.97 9.34 28.07
CA ALA A 321 -28.81 9.53 26.63
C ALA A 321 -28.51 10.99 26.23
N ARG A 322 -29.03 11.98 26.97
CA ARG A 322 -28.67 13.40 26.80
C ARG A 322 -27.24 13.67 27.26
N LEU A 323 -26.83 13.13 28.42
CA LEU A 323 -25.48 13.28 28.94
C LEU A 323 -24.43 12.61 28.06
N VAL A 324 -24.71 11.44 27.46
CA VAL A 324 -23.80 10.82 26.47
C VAL A 324 -23.48 11.77 25.30
N ARG A 325 -24.44 12.60 24.86
CA ARG A 325 -24.17 13.60 23.82
C ARG A 325 -23.25 14.72 24.32
N LEU A 326 -23.41 15.12 25.58
CA LEU A 326 -22.52 16.09 26.22
C LEU A 326 -21.11 15.52 26.40
N ASP A 327 -20.98 14.27 26.88
CA ASP A 327 -19.70 13.57 27.00
C ASP A 327 -18.95 13.55 25.66
N ARG A 328 -19.64 13.20 24.55
CA ARG A 328 -19.03 13.22 23.21
C ARG A 328 -18.51 14.60 22.81
N ARG A 329 -19.24 15.66 23.14
CA ARG A 329 -18.83 17.03 22.86
C ARG A 329 -17.60 17.43 23.69
N LEU A 330 -17.65 17.17 24.99
CA LEU A 330 -16.53 17.45 25.91
C LEU A 330 -15.28 16.65 25.52
N ALA A 331 -15.45 15.40 25.09
CA ALA A 331 -14.36 14.56 24.61
C ALA A 331 -13.71 15.13 23.35
N ARG A 332 -14.51 15.64 22.40
CA ARG A 332 -14.00 16.34 21.21
C ARG A 332 -13.26 17.63 21.58
N GLU A 333 -13.79 18.40 22.53
CA GLU A 333 -13.12 19.61 23.02
C GLU A 333 -11.78 19.28 23.71
N ALA A 334 -11.72 18.20 24.51
CA ALA A 334 -10.48 17.71 25.11
C ALA A 334 -9.47 17.23 24.05
N ALA A 335 -9.94 16.54 23.01
CA ALA A 335 -9.10 16.17 21.86
C ALA A 335 -8.54 17.41 21.15
N ALA A 336 -9.37 18.43 20.90
CA ALA A 336 -8.93 19.66 20.27
C ALA A 336 -7.88 20.41 21.10
N GLN A 337 -8.06 20.46 22.43
CA GLN A 337 -7.07 21.04 23.34
C GLN A 337 -5.74 20.26 23.34
N THR A 338 -5.82 18.93 23.33
CA THR A 338 -4.64 18.06 23.34
C THR A 338 -3.85 18.15 22.04
N LEU A 339 -4.55 18.21 20.91
CA LEU A 339 -3.96 18.24 19.57
C LEU A 339 -3.57 19.65 19.11
N GLY A 340 -4.12 20.69 19.74
CA GLY A 340 -3.92 22.09 19.33
C GLY A 340 -4.62 22.45 18.01
N MET A 341 -5.53 21.61 17.51
CA MET A 341 -6.26 21.79 16.25
C MET A 341 -7.59 21.03 16.25
N ASP A 342 -8.43 21.21 15.22
CA ASP A 342 -9.68 20.44 15.11
C ASP A 342 -9.37 18.93 14.91
N PRO A 343 -9.77 18.05 15.84
CA PRO A 343 -9.50 16.61 15.75
C PRO A 343 -10.12 15.98 14.50
N GLU A 344 -11.25 16.51 14.01
CA GLU A 344 -11.89 15.96 12.81
C GLU A 344 -11.11 16.32 11.54
N HIS A 345 -10.55 17.54 11.47
CA HIS A 345 -9.64 17.92 10.39
C HIS A 345 -8.40 17.03 10.42
N LEU A 346 -7.74 16.87 11.58
CA LEU A 346 -6.58 15.98 11.69
C LEU A 346 -6.92 14.54 11.29
N ARG A 347 -8.07 14.02 11.71
CA ARG A 347 -8.55 12.69 11.31
C ARG A 347 -8.70 12.59 9.80
N GLN A 348 -9.29 13.58 9.14
CA GLN A 348 -9.43 13.59 7.67
C GLN A 348 -8.09 13.71 6.95
N HIS A 349 -7.12 14.38 7.55
CA HIS A 349 -5.76 14.53 7.01
C HIS A 349 -4.95 13.22 7.12
N LEU A 350 -4.92 12.59 8.31
CA LEU A 350 -4.17 11.36 8.55
C LEU A 350 -4.89 10.09 8.06
N PHE A 351 -6.22 10.14 8.01
CA PHE A 351 -7.09 9.03 7.60
C PHE A 351 -8.12 9.45 6.53
N PRO A 352 -7.67 9.99 5.38
CA PRO A 352 -8.57 10.33 4.29
C PRO A 352 -9.39 9.11 3.88
N LEU A 353 -10.70 9.29 3.69
CA LEU A 353 -11.64 8.20 3.39
C LEU A 353 -11.63 7.06 4.44
N GLY A 354 -11.18 7.33 5.67
CA GLY A 354 -11.09 6.35 6.75
C GLY A 354 -9.87 5.41 6.68
N HIS A 355 -8.96 5.65 5.74
CA HIS A 355 -7.76 4.83 5.53
C HIS A 355 -6.49 5.65 5.78
N PRO A 356 -5.40 5.04 6.29
CA PRO A 356 -4.13 5.74 6.47
C PRO A 356 -3.71 6.55 5.23
N GLN A 357 -3.23 7.77 5.44
CA GLN A 357 -2.87 8.69 4.36
C GLN A 357 -1.96 8.08 3.29
N GLU A 358 -1.01 7.22 3.70
CA GLU A 358 -0.08 6.54 2.80
C GLU A 358 -0.80 5.60 1.82
N ARG A 359 -2.03 5.19 2.12
CA ARG A 359 -2.83 4.29 1.27
C ARG A 359 -3.76 5.01 0.31
N VAL A 360 -3.91 6.32 0.44
CA VAL A 360 -4.91 7.10 -0.31
C VAL A 360 -4.25 8.22 -1.10
N LEU A 361 -3.37 8.99 -0.46
CA LEU A 361 -2.74 10.14 -1.10
C LEU A 361 -1.72 9.70 -2.17
N PRO A 362 -1.50 10.51 -3.21
CA PRO A 362 -0.42 10.27 -4.17
C PRO A 362 0.95 10.40 -3.50
N GLY A 363 1.95 9.67 -4.01
CA GLY A 363 3.34 9.76 -3.52
C GLY A 363 4.06 11.03 -3.98
N LEU A 364 3.62 11.66 -5.07
CA LEU A 364 4.27 12.83 -5.66
C LEU A 364 4.55 13.99 -4.68
N PRO A 365 3.61 14.43 -3.81
CA PRO A 365 3.89 15.45 -2.81
C PRO A 365 5.03 15.09 -1.84
N TRP A 366 5.26 13.80 -1.59
CA TRP A 366 6.37 13.35 -0.74
C TRP A 366 7.68 13.30 -1.53
N LEU A 367 7.63 12.86 -2.78
CA LEU A 367 8.81 12.82 -3.66
C LEU A 367 9.43 14.20 -3.89
N ARG A 368 8.62 15.26 -3.92
CA ARG A 368 9.11 16.64 -4.07
C ARG A 368 9.84 17.19 -2.84
N ARG A 369 9.67 16.58 -1.67
CA ARG A 369 10.24 17.05 -0.39
C ARG A 369 11.47 16.22 -0.04
N GLU A 370 12.63 16.63 -0.56
CA GLU A 370 13.92 15.94 -0.35
C GLU A 370 14.24 15.73 1.14
N ASP A 371 13.99 16.75 1.96
CA ASP A 371 14.14 16.73 3.41
C ASP A 371 13.20 15.73 4.11
N LEU A 372 11.95 15.63 3.66
CA LEU A 372 11.00 14.63 4.16
C LEU A 372 11.47 13.21 3.80
N LEU A 373 11.96 12.99 2.58
CA LEU A 373 12.50 11.69 2.16
C LEU A 373 13.68 11.27 3.03
N ASP A 374 14.59 12.20 3.35
CA ASP A 374 15.74 11.93 4.21
C ASP A 374 15.33 11.62 5.65
N ARG A 375 14.38 12.38 6.21
CA ARG A 375 13.81 12.10 7.54
C ARG A 375 13.10 10.74 7.58
N MET A 376 12.31 10.42 6.55
CA MET A 376 11.66 9.11 6.40
C MET A 376 12.68 7.98 6.35
N LEU A 377 13.71 8.13 5.52
CA LEU A 377 14.75 7.11 5.36
C LEU A 377 15.50 6.86 6.68
N SER A 378 15.92 7.93 7.36
CA SER A 378 16.58 7.84 8.66
C SER A 378 15.70 7.18 9.72
N ALA A 379 14.40 7.50 9.77
CA ALA A 379 13.48 6.87 10.70
C ALA A 379 13.25 5.38 10.41
N LEU A 380 13.21 4.99 9.14
CA LEU A 380 13.01 3.60 8.71
C LEU A 380 14.23 2.70 9.01
N GLU A 381 15.44 3.26 9.04
CA GLU A 381 16.65 2.55 9.50
C GLU A 381 16.52 2.08 10.97
N GLY A 382 15.68 2.75 11.78
CA GLY A 382 15.39 2.39 13.18
C GLY A 382 14.48 1.16 13.39
N ARG A 383 13.97 0.52 12.33
CA ARG A 383 13.11 -0.70 12.36
C ARG A 383 11.81 -0.58 13.17
N SER A 384 11.31 0.62 13.43
CA SER A 384 9.98 0.77 14.02
C SER A 384 8.91 0.33 13.01
N PRO A 385 7.91 -0.48 13.40
CA PRO A 385 6.79 -0.84 12.53
C PRO A 385 5.87 0.35 12.20
N LEU A 386 5.99 1.42 12.98
CA LEU A 386 5.22 2.65 12.84
C LEU A 386 6.13 3.86 12.98
N VAL A 387 6.06 4.77 12.04
CA VAL A 387 6.88 5.98 11.98
C VAL A 387 5.94 7.19 11.91
N LEU A 388 6.11 8.11 12.87
CA LEU A 388 5.41 9.39 12.93
C LEU A 388 6.44 10.49 12.68
N LEU A 389 6.24 11.29 11.64
CA LEU A 389 7.16 12.35 11.23
C LEU A 389 6.43 13.65 11.13
N GLU A 390 6.98 14.71 11.71
CA GLU A 390 6.42 16.05 11.48
C GLU A 390 6.73 16.52 10.05
N GLU A 391 5.77 17.25 9.47
CA GLU A 391 6.01 18.03 8.26
C GLU A 391 7.20 18.99 8.48
N PRO A 392 8.07 19.12 7.47
CA PRO A 392 9.28 19.91 7.59
C PRO A 392 9.08 21.39 7.91
#